data_AF-A0A067QQ89-F1
#
_entry.id   AF-A0A067QQ89-F1
#
_cell.length_a   1.000
_cell.length_b   1.000
_cell.length_c   1.000
_cell.angle_alpha   90.00
_cell.angle_beta   90.00
_cell.angle_gamma   90.00
#
_symmetry.space_group_name_H-M   'P 1'
#
loop_
_entity.id
_entity.type
_entity.pdbx_description
1 polymer ?
#
loop_
_entity_poly.entity_id
_entity_poly.type
_entity_poly.pdbx_seq_one_letter_code
_entity_poly.pdbx_strand_id
1 'polypeptide(L)'
;MHYQYSNMAEAHNISTIPIEDSIEGFDMFQSVTQRYYTPRYCVDERGKGEDHLVLFHSNRICLITLAASHPILKEKKDIGKINFQVSANVDRLKNKVSGKGKHGAQFLHPNSPLCYIECLDGSTYTVRSCIQGKLVEINDALIENPKLLIEKPDAEGYVAIVLPGINNSNQQKQKLLTVEEYNEILEKQSTLYD
;
A
#
# COMPACT_ATOMS: atom_id res chain seq x y z
N MET A 1 -73.68 -13.01 20.50
CA MET A 1 -73.34 -13.09 19.08
C MET A 1 -71.83 -13.19 18.95
N HIS A 2 -71.37 -14.31 18.41
CA HIS A 2 -69.98 -14.61 18.05
C HIS A 2 -69.58 -13.80 16.83
N TYR A 3 -68.40 -13.17 16.83
CA TYR A 3 -67.59 -12.99 15.63
C TYR A 3 -66.12 -13.08 16.04
N GLN A 4 -65.51 -14.23 15.76
CA GLN A 4 -64.06 -14.38 15.73
C GLN A 4 -63.55 -13.76 14.43
N TYR A 5 -62.62 -12.82 14.52
CA TYR A 5 -61.80 -12.42 13.37
C TYR A 5 -60.47 -13.18 13.44
N SER A 6 -60.37 -14.21 12.60
CA SER A 6 -59.11 -14.85 12.24
C SER A 6 -58.40 -13.98 11.21
N ASN A 7 -57.34 -13.26 11.62
CA ASN A 7 -56.43 -12.61 10.68
C ASN A 7 -55.25 -13.56 10.39
N MET A 8 -55.31 -14.18 9.22
CA MET A 8 -54.17 -14.78 8.55
C MET A 8 -53.26 -13.65 8.05
N ALA A 9 -52.11 -13.48 8.68
CA ALA A 9 -50.98 -12.79 8.09
C ALA A 9 -49.84 -13.80 8.00
N GLU A 10 -49.76 -14.51 6.87
CA GLU A 10 -48.56 -15.25 6.50
C GLU A 10 -47.46 -14.22 6.26
N ALA A 11 -46.56 -14.10 7.23
CA ALA A 11 -45.33 -13.35 7.06
C ALA A 11 -44.48 -14.11 6.03
N HIS A 12 -44.52 -13.67 4.77
CA HIS A 12 -43.55 -14.09 3.78
C HIS A 12 -42.15 -13.76 4.32
N ASN A 13 -41.42 -14.81 4.66
CA ASN A 13 -40.05 -14.74 5.13
C ASN A 13 -39.18 -14.29 3.94
N ILE A 14 -39.05 -12.98 3.75
CA ILE A 14 -38.13 -12.42 2.77
C ILE A 14 -36.73 -12.81 3.26
N SER A 15 -36.13 -13.78 2.58
CA SER A 15 -34.72 -14.12 2.75
C SER A 15 -33.91 -12.84 2.52
N THR A 16 -33.48 -12.22 3.60
CA THR A 16 -32.62 -11.03 3.57
C THR A 16 -31.20 -11.50 3.35
N ILE A 17 -30.95 -11.99 2.14
CA ILE A 17 -29.57 -12.10 1.67
C ILE A 17 -28.93 -10.71 1.77
N PRO A 18 -27.69 -10.60 2.27
CA PRO A 18 -26.92 -9.37 2.20
C PRO A 18 -26.95 -8.80 0.77
N ILE A 19 -26.92 -7.47 0.64
CA ILE A 19 -27.11 -6.80 -0.65
C ILE A 19 -26.00 -7.19 -1.63
N GLU A 20 -24.79 -7.37 -1.10
CA GLU A 20 -23.62 -7.89 -1.78
C GLU A 20 -23.86 -9.27 -2.41
N ASP A 21 -24.65 -10.13 -1.78
CA ASP A 21 -24.97 -11.49 -2.25
C ASP A 21 -26.23 -11.52 -3.13
N SER A 22 -26.92 -10.40 -3.27
CA SER A 22 -28.18 -10.25 -4.02
C SER A 22 -27.99 -9.78 -5.46
N ILE A 23 -26.77 -9.37 -5.82
CA ILE A 23 -26.44 -8.83 -7.13
C ILE A 23 -25.50 -9.82 -7.83
N GLU A 24 -25.98 -10.47 -8.88
CA GLU A 24 -25.12 -11.29 -9.75
C GLU A 24 -23.97 -10.43 -10.31
N GLY A 25 -22.72 -10.83 -10.04
CA GLY A 25 -21.53 -10.11 -10.49
C GLY A 25 -21.01 -9.04 -9.53
N PHE A 26 -21.40 -9.05 -8.24
CA PHE A 26 -20.77 -8.19 -7.22
C PHE A 26 -19.23 -8.35 -7.17
N ASP A 27 -18.71 -9.55 -7.46
CA ASP A 27 -17.27 -9.80 -7.57
C ASP A 27 -16.58 -9.09 -8.76
N MET A 28 -17.33 -8.44 -9.65
CA MET A 28 -16.76 -7.64 -10.74
C MET A 28 -16.36 -6.21 -10.31
N PHE A 29 -16.63 -5.81 -9.06
CA PHE A 29 -16.27 -4.48 -8.60
C PHE A 29 -14.77 -4.38 -8.33
N GLN A 30 -14.10 -3.52 -9.10
CA GLN A 30 -12.70 -3.18 -8.89
C GLN A 30 -12.46 -2.66 -7.45
N SER A 31 -11.33 -3.06 -6.87
CA SER A 31 -10.88 -2.53 -5.57
C SER A 31 -10.67 -1.00 -5.63
N VAL A 32 -10.58 -0.35 -4.47
CA VAL A 32 -10.25 1.09 -4.40
C VAL A 32 -8.91 1.38 -5.06
N THR A 33 -7.93 0.48 -4.87
CA THR A 33 -6.60 0.60 -5.49
C THR A 33 -6.68 0.51 -7.00
N GLN A 34 -7.41 -0.46 -7.54
CA GLN A 34 -7.61 -0.63 -8.98
C GLN A 34 -8.31 0.56 -9.64
N ARG A 35 -9.27 1.19 -8.96
CA ARG A 35 -10.04 2.31 -9.52
C ARG A 35 -9.28 3.63 -9.53
N TYR A 36 -8.60 3.94 -8.43
CA TYR A 36 -8.11 5.30 -8.21
C TYR A 36 -6.60 5.43 -8.24
N TYR A 37 -5.87 4.32 -8.22
CA TYR A 37 -4.42 4.34 -8.16
C TYR A 37 -3.79 3.82 -9.44
N THR A 38 -2.73 4.51 -9.87
CA THR A 38 -1.85 4.03 -10.93
C THR A 38 -0.57 3.48 -10.31
N PRO A 39 -0.25 2.19 -10.51
CA PRO A 39 1.00 1.61 -10.04
C PRO A 39 2.20 2.12 -10.82
N ARG A 40 3.30 2.32 -10.10
CA ARG A 40 4.62 2.65 -10.62
C ARG A 40 5.70 1.98 -9.78
N TYR A 41 6.81 1.59 -10.40
CA TYR A 41 7.86 0.83 -9.73
C TYR A 41 9.15 1.63 -9.62
N CYS A 42 9.78 1.54 -8.44
CA CYS A 42 11.12 2.03 -8.18
C CYS A 42 12.04 0.82 -8.00
N VAL A 43 12.90 0.59 -8.99
CA VAL A 43 13.83 -0.55 -9.00
C VAL A 43 15.01 -0.28 -8.08
N ASP A 44 15.48 -1.31 -7.40
CA ASP A 44 16.73 -1.27 -6.64
C ASP A 44 17.94 -1.18 -7.58
N GLU A 45 18.61 -0.04 -7.56
CA GLU A 45 19.82 0.22 -8.33
C GLU A 45 20.99 -0.72 -7.96
N ARG A 46 20.93 -1.41 -6.82
CA ARG A 46 21.96 -2.37 -6.37
C ARG A 46 21.75 -3.77 -6.94
N GLY A 47 20.65 -4.01 -7.65
CA GLY A 47 20.36 -5.30 -8.28
C GLY A 47 20.00 -6.42 -7.31
N LYS A 48 19.57 -6.12 -6.08
CA LYS A 48 19.14 -7.14 -5.10
C LYS A 48 17.64 -7.44 -5.19
N GLY A 49 16.93 -6.79 -6.11
CA GLY A 49 15.48 -6.89 -6.24
C GLY A 49 14.73 -6.27 -5.07
N GLU A 50 15.34 -5.36 -4.31
CA GLU A 50 14.71 -4.61 -3.21
C GLU A 50 13.76 -3.50 -3.76
N ASP A 51 12.90 -3.90 -4.68
CA ASP A 51 12.06 -3.02 -5.49
C ASP A 51 10.81 -2.56 -4.72
N HIS A 52 10.37 -1.34 -5.03
CA HIS A 52 9.25 -0.70 -4.36
C HIS A 52 8.10 -0.43 -5.32
N LEU A 53 6.88 -0.49 -4.80
CA LEU A 53 5.66 -0.10 -5.49
C LEU A 53 5.17 1.25 -4.96
N VAL A 54 4.93 2.18 -5.88
CA VAL A 54 4.35 3.50 -5.62
C VAL A 54 3.00 3.58 -6.32
N LEU A 55 1.92 3.66 -5.54
CA LEU A 55 0.57 3.79 -6.06
C LEU A 55 0.17 5.26 -6.07
N PHE A 56 0.03 5.85 -7.26
CA PHE A 56 -0.38 7.25 -7.44
C PHE A 56 -1.91 7.36 -7.49
N HIS A 57 -2.54 7.93 -6.47
CA HIS A 57 -3.97 8.24 -6.53
C HIS A 57 -4.25 9.36 -7.54
N SER A 58 -5.44 9.37 -8.14
CA SER A 58 -5.98 10.52 -8.88
C SER A 58 -5.94 11.87 -8.12
N ASN A 59 -5.92 11.86 -6.77
CA ASN A 59 -5.82 13.05 -5.92
C ASN A 59 -4.36 13.44 -5.61
N ARG A 60 -3.40 12.76 -6.23
CA ARG A 60 -1.93 12.91 -6.12
C ARG A 60 -1.28 12.42 -4.84
N ILE A 61 -2.04 11.94 -3.85
CA ILE A 61 -1.43 11.19 -2.75
C ILE A 61 -0.80 9.91 -3.31
N CYS A 62 0.30 9.48 -2.72
CA CYS A 62 1.03 8.29 -3.14
C CYS A 62 1.15 7.34 -1.96
N LEU A 63 0.69 6.10 -2.12
CA LEU A 63 1.01 5.02 -1.18
C LEU A 63 2.34 4.40 -1.58
N ILE A 64 3.20 4.16 -0.60
CA ILE A 64 4.49 3.50 -0.76
C ILE A 64 4.39 2.11 -0.12
N THR A 65 4.78 1.08 -0.86
CA THR A 65 4.86 -0.31 -0.40
C THR A 65 5.93 -1.07 -1.17
N LEU A 66 6.06 -2.37 -0.94
CA LEU A 66 7.03 -3.23 -1.62
C LEU A 66 6.46 -3.78 -2.94
N ALA A 67 7.31 -3.96 -3.95
CA ALA A 67 6.91 -4.65 -5.16
C ALA A 67 6.84 -6.17 -4.92
N ALA A 68 6.01 -6.89 -5.68
CA ALA A 68 5.82 -8.33 -5.50
C ALA A 68 7.11 -9.16 -5.67
N SER A 69 8.09 -8.67 -6.45
CA SER A 69 9.42 -9.29 -6.60
C SER A 69 10.34 -9.08 -5.40
N HIS A 70 10.02 -8.14 -4.49
CA HIS A 70 10.85 -7.83 -3.33
C HIS A 70 11.04 -9.09 -2.47
N PRO A 71 12.26 -9.42 -2.00
CA PRO A 71 12.54 -10.65 -1.26
C PRO A 71 11.56 -10.93 -0.11
N ILE A 72 11.22 -9.91 0.68
CA ILE A 72 10.19 -10.01 1.73
C ILE A 72 8.86 -10.60 1.21
N LEU A 73 8.34 -10.12 0.08
CA LEU A 73 7.05 -10.57 -0.48
C LEU A 73 7.21 -11.87 -1.25
N LYS A 74 8.24 -11.97 -2.10
CA LYS A 74 8.50 -13.13 -2.96
C LYS A 74 8.76 -14.39 -2.15
N GLU A 75 9.56 -14.29 -1.09
CA GLU A 75 9.93 -15.41 -0.21
C GLU A 75 9.00 -15.52 1.01
N LYS A 76 8.06 -14.58 1.18
CA LYS A 76 7.15 -14.47 2.33
C LYS A 76 7.92 -14.54 3.66
N LYS A 77 8.96 -13.70 3.79
CA LYS A 77 9.87 -13.73 4.94
C LYS A 77 9.14 -13.42 6.25
N ASP A 78 9.55 -14.08 7.32
CA ASP A 78 9.10 -13.74 8.67
C ASP A 78 9.75 -12.44 9.13
N ILE A 79 8.95 -11.38 9.24
CA ILE A 79 9.39 -10.07 9.74
C ILE A 79 9.41 -10.12 11.27
N GLY A 80 10.59 -9.87 11.86
CA GLY A 80 10.76 -9.78 13.30
C GLY A 80 10.48 -8.37 13.84
N LYS A 81 10.91 -7.33 13.12
CA LYS A 81 10.78 -5.94 13.57
C LYS A 81 10.74 -4.96 12.41
N ILE A 82 9.91 -3.94 12.54
CA ILE A 82 9.90 -2.76 11.67
C ILE A 82 10.24 -1.53 12.50
N ASN A 83 11.29 -0.81 12.11
CA ASN A 83 11.80 0.36 12.83
C ASN A 83 11.66 1.63 11.99
N PHE A 84 10.86 2.57 12.47
CA PHE A 84 10.62 3.88 11.84
C PHE A 84 11.57 4.99 12.32
N GLN A 85 12.47 4.70 13.26
CA GLN A 85 13.57 5.59 13.65
C GLN A 85 14.71 5.46 12.63
N VAL A 86 14.76 6.38 11.66
CA VAL A 86 15.68 6.30 10.51
C VAL A 86 17.02 7.03 10.71
N SER A 87 17.13 7.84 11.75
CA SER A 87 18.40 8.40 12.23
C SER A 87 18.26 8.81 13.69
N ALA A 88 19.34 9.25 14.36
CA ALA A 88 19.26 9.72 15.76
C ALA A 88 18.20 10.81 16.00
N ASN A 89 17.97 11.67 15.01
CA ASN A 89 17.08 12.83 15.12
C ASN A 89 15.77 12.70 14.34
N VAL A 90 15.56 11.60 13.62
CA VAL A 90 14.41 11.44 12.72
C VAL A 90 13.70 10.12 13.03
N ASP A 91 12.52 10.26 13.62
CA ASP A 91 11.52 9.21 13.81
C ASP A 91 10.33 9.50 12.89
N ARG A 92 9.99 8.59 11.98
CA ARG A 92 8.87 8.80 11.07
C ARG A 92 7.51 8.76 11.78
N LEU A 93 7.41 8.07 12.93
CA LEU A 93 6.17 8.04 13.74
C LEU A 93 5.89 9.38 14.41
N LYS A 94 6.92 10.21 14.65
CA LYS A 94 6.78 11.54 15.25
C LYS A 94 6.47 12.64 14.23
N ASN A 95 5.93 12.29 13.07
CA ASN A 95 5.55 13.23 12.02
C ASN A 95 4.38 14.13 12.47
N LYS A 96 4.62 15.44 12.62
CA LYS A 96 3.61 16.41 13.12
C LYS A 96 2.90 17.13 11.99
N VAL A 97 2.33 16.38 11.05
CA VAL A 97 1.65 16.98 9.89
C VAL A 97 0.27 17.54 10.28
N SER A 98 0.00 18.80 9.91
CA SER A 98 -1.29 19.43 10.20
C SER A 98 -1.73 20.45 9.13
N GLY A 99 -3.04 20.72 9.09
CA GLY A 99 -3.65 21.72 8.21
C GLY A 99 -3.61 21.40 6.70
N LYS A 100 -4.29 22.25 5.91
CA LYS A 100 -4.39 22.10 4.44
C LYS A 100 -3.02 22.09 3.76
N GLY A 101 -2.09 22.91 4.26
CA GLY A 101 -0.72 23.00 3.75
C GLY A 101 0.19 21.85 4.16
N LYS A 102 -0.28 20.90 5.01
CA LYS A 102 0.53 19.85 5.62
C LYS A 102 1.78 20.44 6.30
N HIS A 103 1.56 21.43 7.16
CA HIS A 103 2.62 22.09 7.93
C HIS A 103 3.20 21.10 8.96
N GLY A 104 4.49 21.22 9.29
CA GLY A 104 5.17 20.30 10.22
C GLY A 104 5.45 18.89 9.66
N ALA A 105 4.98 18.59 8.44
CA ALA A 105 5.29 17.32 7.78
C ALA A 105 6.79 17.20 7.49
N GLN A 106 7.35 16.03 7.75
CA GLN A 106 8.71 15.69 7.35
C GLN A 106 8.80 15.68 5.82
N PHE A 107 9.78 16.39 5.27
CA PHE A 107 10.04 16.38 3.84
C PHE A 107 10.93 15.20 3.47
N LEU A 108 10.54 14.48 2.42
CA LEU A 108 11.22 13.29 1.92
C LEU A 108 11.81 13.56 0.55
N HIS A 109 12.98 12.98 0.30
CA HIS A 109 13.59 12.80 -1.01
C HIS A 109 13.45 11.35 -1.46
N PRO A 110 13.65 11.01 -2.75
CA PRO A 110 13.48 9.64 -3.25
C PRO A 110 14.24 8.57 -2.44
N ASN A 111 15.48 8.86 -2.04
CA ASN A 111 16.32 7.96 -1.26
C ASN A 111 16.13 8.09 0.26
N SER A 112 15.19 8.91 0.73
CA SER A 112 14.91 9.03 2.17
C SER A 112 14.38 7.70 2.72
N PRO A 113 15.03 7.12 3.75
CA PRO A 113 14.52 5.94 4.42
C PRO A 113 13.19 6.27 5.13
N LEU A 114 12.24 5.37 5.00
CA LEU A 114 10.95 5.36 5.70
C LEU A 114 11.02 4.46 6.93
N CYS A 115 11.55 3.25 6.76
CA CYS A 115 11.79 2.32 7.85
C CYS A 115 12.88 1.30 7.50
N TYR A 116 13.35 0.60 8.53
CA TYR A 116 14.17 -0.60 8.42
C TYR A 116 13.35 -1.81 8.83
N ILE A 117 13.43 -2.88 8.04
CA ILE A 117 12.75 -4.15 8.30
C ILE A 117 13.83 -5.18 8.65
N GLU A 118 13.73 -5.77 9.83
CA GLU A 118 14.59 -6.86 10.30
C GLU A 118 13.78 -8.17 10.26
N CYS A 119 14.23 -9.14 9.49
CA CYS A 119 13.63 -10.46 9.38
C CYS A 119 14.23 -11.42 10.41
N LEU A 120 13.50 -12.49 10.75
CA LEU A 120 13.95 -13.50 11.72
C LEU A 120 15.16 -14.31 11.23
N ASP A 121 15.37 -14.38 9.92
CA ASP A 121 16.55 -14.99 9.29
C ASP A 121 17.81 -14.10 9.38
N GLY A 122 17.72 -12.92 10.00
CA GLY A 122 18.80 -11.95 10.15
C GLY A 122 18.98 -11.01 8.95
N SER A 123 18.19 -11.16 7.88
CA SER A 123 18.22 -10.23 6.76
C SER A 123 17.57 -8.89 7.11
N THR A 124 18.10 -7.81 6.52
CA THR A 124 17.63 -6.45 6.78
C THR A 124 17.36 -5.69 5.49
N TYR A 125 16.24 -5.00 5.42
CA TYR A 125 15.80 -4.24 4.24
C TYR A 125 15.51 -2.79 4.61
N THR A 126 15.77 -1.88 3.68
CA THR A 126 15.45 -0.45 3.86
C THR A 126 14.32 -0.07 2.93
N VAL A 127 13.18 0.35 3.49
CA VAL A 127 12.10 0.91 2.67
C VAL A 127 12.38 2.39 2.43
N ARG A 128 12.35 2.82 1.17
CA ARG A 128 12.62 4.21 0.75
C ARG A 128 11.37 4.91 0.26
N SER A 129 11.40 6.23 0.25
CA SER A 129 10.26 7.04 -0.20
C SER A 129 9.98 6.94 -1.70
N CYS A 130 10.99 6.66 -2.53
CA CYS A 130 10.96 6.58 -4.01
C CYS A 130 10.59 7.88 -4.74
N ILE A 131 9.88 8.78 -4.09
CA ILE A 131 9.45 10.08 -4.59
C ILE A 131 9.80 11.18 -3.58
N GLN A 132 9.57 12.42 -3.98
CA GLN A 132 9.85 13.60 -3.18
C GLN A 132 8.52 14.20 -2.72
N GLY A 133 8.38 14.48 -1.44
CA GLY A 133 7.11 15.01 -0.95
C GLY A 133 7.05 15.17 0.54
N LYS A 134 5.88 15.57 1.02
CA LYS A 134 5.58 15.65 2.45
C LYS A 134 5.07 14.29 2.92
N LEU A 135 5.66 13.77 3.98
CA LEU A 135 5.13 12.59 4.67
C LEU A 135 3.78 12.95 5.29
N VAL A 136 2.72 12.26 4.86
CA VAL A 136 1.36 12.43 5.38
C VAL A 136 1.09 11.42 6.48
N GLU A 137 1.48 10.17 6.28
CA GLU A 137 1.14 9.09 7.19
C GLU A 137 2.20 7.99 7.14
N ILE A 138 2.43 7.36 8.28
CA ILE A 138 3.15 6.10 8.44
C ILE A 138 2.14 5.10 8.97
N ASN A 139 2.14 3.90 8.42
CA ASN A 139 1.33 2.82 8.93
C ASN A 139 1.97 2.22 10.18
N ASP A 140 1.59 2.72 11.34
CA ASP A 140 2.09 2.26 12.65
C ASP A 140 1.52 0.88 13.05
N ALA A 141 0.41 0.44 12.44
CA ALA A 141 -0.13 -0.91 12.62
C ALA A 141 0.88 -2.01 12.21
N LEU A 142 1.84 -1.69 11.34
CA LEU A 142 2.93 -2.59 10.97
C LEU A 142 3.87 -2.94 12.12
N ILE A 143 3.88 -2.16 13.20
CA ILE A 143 4.69 -2.45 14.40
C ILE A 143 4.08 -3.64 15.15
N GLU A 144 2.76 -3.66 15.29
CA GLU A 144 2.04 -4.71 16.01
C GLU A 144 1.73 -5.91 15.11
N ASN A 145 1.45 -5.66 13.83
CA ASN A 145 1.11 -6.69 12.86
C ASN A 145 1.90 -6.53 11.55
N PRO A 146 3.20 -6.87 11.53
CA PRO A 146 4.04 -6.73 10.34
C PRO A 146 3.61 -7.62 9.16
N LYS A 147 2.82 -8.67 9.42
CA LYS A 147 2.30 -9.57 8.36
C LYS A 147 1.39 -8.84 7.36
N LEU A 148 0.77 -7.73 7.75
CA LEU A 148 -0.05 -6.92 6.85
C LEU A 148 0.75 -6.49 5.60
N LEU A 149 2.04 -6.18 5.76
CA LEU A 149 2.92 -5.82 4.65
C LEU A 149 3.02 -6.93 3.59
N ILE A 150 2.91 -8.20 4.01
CA ILE A 150 3.01 -9.37 3.14
C ILE A 150 1.65 -9.74 2.56
N GLU A 151 0.61 -9.75 3.40
CA GLU A 151 -0.72 -10.24 3.04
C GLU A 151 -1.52 -9.22 2.21
N LYS A 152 -1.33 -7.93 2.46
CA LYS A 152 -2.12 -6.83 1.88
C LYS A 152 -1.27 -5.61 1.53
N PRO A 153 -0.15 -5.74 0.77
CA PRO A 153 0.84 -4.67 0.57
C PRO A 153 0.27 -3.38 -0.03
N ASP A 154 -0.72 -3.48 -0.92
CA ASP A 154 -1.36 -2.36 -1.60
C ASP A 154 -2.64 -1.85 -0.90
N ALA A 155 -3.02 -2.46 0.23
CA ALA A 155 -4.17 -2.08 1.04
C ALA A 155 -3.75 -1.81 2.49
N GLU A 156 -4.11 -2.64 3.46
CA GLU A 156 -3.81 -2.44 4.90
C GLU A 156 -2.31 -2.53 5.24
N GLY A 157 -1.50 -3.09 4.35
CA GLY A 157 -0.06 -3.31 4.51
C GLY A 157 0.83 -2.24 3.90
N TYR A 158 0.29 -1.11 3.46
CA TYR A 158 1.11 -0.02 2.94
C TYR A 158 2.08 0.50 4.02
N VAL A 159 3.22 1.10 3.62
CA VAL A 159 4.22 1.61 4.58
C VAL A 159 4.02 3.08 4.89
N ALA A 160 3.80 3.90 3.88
CA ALA A 160 3.65 5.35 4.05
C ALA A 160 2.71 5.98 3.00
N ILE A 161 2.10 7.10 3.36
CA ILE A 161 1.43 8.01 2.42
C ILE A 161 2.28 9.27 2.26
N VAL A 162 2.63 9.58 1.02
CA VAL A 162 3.43 10.75 0.65
C VAL A 162 2.61 11.68 -0.24
N LEU A 163 2.70 12.98 0.00
CA LEU A 163 2.09 14.01 -0.83
C LEU A 163 3.19 14.75 -1.63
N PRO A 164 3.33 14.47 -2.93
CA PRO A 164 4.22 15.22 -3.80
C PRO A 164 3.79 16.68 -3.95
N GLY A 165 4.75 17.53 -4.35
CA GLY A 165 4.44 18.89 -4.76
C GLY A 165 3.52 18.90 -5.98
N ILE A 166 2.58 19.85 -6.02
CA ILE A 166 1.56 19.97 -7.09
C ILE A 166 2.18 19.92 -8.49
N ASN A 167 3.26 20.67 -8.70
CA ASN A 167 3.92 20.78 -9.99
C ASN A 167 4.82 19.59 -10.32
N ASN A 168 5.18 18.77 -9.32
CA ASN A 168 6.19 17.73 -9.46
C ASN A 168 5.57 16.32 -9.53
N SER A 169 4.30 16.16 -9.11
CA SER A 169 3.64 14.83 -9.04
C SER A 169 3.73 14.05 -10.35
N ASN A 170 3.38 14.67 -11.48
CA ASN A 170 3.43 14.00 -12.79
C ASN A 170 4.87 13.71 -13.23
N GLN A 171 5.79 14.65 -13.00
CA GLN A 171 7.20 14.45 -13.33
C GLN A 171 7.80 13.27 -12.55
N GLN A 172 7.45 13.12 -11.27
CA GLN A 172 7.91 11.98 -10.47
C GLN A 172 7.28 10.67 -10.93
N LYS A 173 5.98 10.68 -11.27
CA LYS A 173 5.30 9.51 -11.83
C LYS A 173 5.95 8.99 -13.12
N GLN A 174 6.47 9.89 -13.95
CA GLN A 174 7.16 9.58 -15.21
C GLN A 174 8.60 9.09 -15.02
N LYS A 175 9.23 9.34 -13.86
CA LYS A 175 10.57 8.83 -13.54
C LYS A 175 10.57 7.39 -13.05
N LEU A 176 9.40 6.89 -12.65
CA LEU A 176 9.22 5.53 -12.16
C LEU A 176 8.64 4.67 -13.28
N LEU A 177 8.92 3.37 -13.22
CA LEU A 177 8.55 2.46 -14.28
C LEU A 177 7.04 2.18 -14.29
N THR A 178 6.47 2.02 -15.47
CA THR A 178 5.13 1.46 -15.63
C THR A 178 5.10 -0.03 -15.28
N VAL A 179 3.91 -0.63 -15.28
CA VAL A 179 3.76 -2.07 -15.04
C VAL A 179 4.44 -2.86 -16.15
N GLU A 180 4.26 -2.42 -17.39
CA GLU A 180 4.81 -3.05 -18.59
C GLU A 180 6.34 -2.99 -18.56
N GLU A 181 6.91 -1.80 -18.35
CA GLU A 181 8.37 -1.60 -18.26
C GLU A 181 8.99 -2.43 -17.13
N TYR A 182 8.30 -2.54 -15.99
CA TYR A 182 8.76 -3.33 -14.87
C TYR A 182 8.73 -4.83 -15.15
N ASN A 183 7.65 -5.34 -15.75
CA ASN A 183 7.54 -6.74 -16.13
C ASN A 183 8.62 -7.13 -17.15
N GLU A 184 8.92 -6.28 -18.13
CA GLU A 184 10.02 -6.51 -19.07
C GLU A 184 11.39 -6.66 -18.37
N ILE A 185 11.63 -5.90 -17.30
CA ILE A 185 12.86 -6.03 -16.51
C ILE A 185 12.87 -7.38 -15.77
N LEU A 186 11.75 -7.76 -15.16
CA LEU A 186 11.65 -9.04 -14.44
C LEU A 186 11.84 -10.24 -15.38
N GLU A 187 11.27 -10.20 -16.58
CA GLU A 187 11.43 -11.25 -17.60
C GLU A 187 12.89 -11.37 -18.04
N LYS A 188 13.56 -10.25 -18.33
CA LYS A 188 14.99 -10.23 -18.67
C LYS A 188 15.87 -10.75 -17.55
N GLN A 189 15.51 -10.51 -16.30
CA GLN A 189 16.24 -11.04 -15.15
C GLN A 189 16.02 -12.56 -15.01
N SER A 190 14.81 -13.06 -15.26
CA SER A 190 14.53 -14.51 -15.21
C SER A 190 15.33 -15.28 -16.26
N THR A 191 15.40 -14.78 -17.50
CA THR A 191 16.10 -15.46 -18.61
C THR A 191 17.62 -15.44 -18.52
N LEU A 192 18.20 -14.62 -17.63
CA LEU A 192 19.64 -14.58 -17.38
C LEU A 192 20.13 -15.67 -16.41
N TYR A 193 19.20 -16.35 -15.71
CA TYR A 193 19.51 -17.40 -14.74
C TYR A 193 18.97 -18.79 -15.13
N ASP A 194 18.39 -18.91 -16.33
CA ASP A 194 18.05 -20.17 -17.00
C ASP A 194 19.19 -20.59 -17.96
#